data_AF-A0A3N5YN95-F1
#
_entry.id   AF-A0A3N5YN95-F1
#
_cell.length_a   1.000
_cell.length_b   1.000
_cell.length_c   1.000
_cell.angle_alpha   90.00
_cell.angle_beta   90.00
_cell.angle_gamma   90.00
#
_symmetry.space_group_name_H-M   'P 1'
#
loop_
_entity.id
_entity.type
_entity.pdbx_description
1 polymer ?
#
loop_
_entity_poly.entity_id
_entity_poly.type
_entity_poly.pdbx_seq_one_letter_code
_entity_poly.pdbx_strand_id
1 'polypeptide(L)'
;MSIKKNQTPEKTVDSILSLIIDEWYERVSSYYVTQEQLRDNPQLNKEEELKRFHDEKGHRIKFDKDSLDFTYGLRSIWAGNHIIIEVSVNNKVAKFDYADFQERLLAYYEETGKQNVPSPYELRNHPFRDILQFEPNLREAFTVEKREDKADIMRLSFHVNGEFVDRILAHPQASKKLIEDYCVSPFRKVYAAVYRRSK
;
A
#
# COMPACT_ATOMS: atom_id res chain seq x y z
N MET A 1 -5.53 -28.51 26.57
CA MET A 1 -4.90 -28.01 25.32
C MET A 1 -5.64 -26.74 24.93
N SER A 2 -5.01 -25.58 25.03
CA SER A 2 -5.65 -24.31 24.66
C SER A 2 -5.76 -24.23 23.15
N ILE A 3 -7.00 -24.24 22.65
CA ILE A 3 -7.32 -23.90 21.27
C ILE A 3 -6.88 -22.44 21.07
N LYS A 4 -5.81 -22.23 20.29
CA LYS A 4 -5.43 -20.89 19.85
C LYS A 4 -6.64 -20.31 19.11
N LYS A 5 -7.21 -19.21 19.61
CA LYS A 5 -8.23 -18.43 18.90
C LYS A 5 -7.70 -18.11 17.51
N ASN A 6 -8.32 -18.66 16.46
CA ASN A 6 -8.05 -18.27 15.08
C ASN A 6 -8.15 -16.74 15.01
N GLN A 7 -7.06 -16.07 14.63
CA GLN A 7 -7.12 -14.66 14.26
C GLN A 7 -8.05 -14.55 13.05
N THR A 8 -8.89 -13.52 13.03
CA THR A 8 -9.78 -13.27 11.89
C THR A 8 -8.93 -12.99 10.64
N PRO A 9 -9.35 -13.45 9.44
CA PRO A 9 -8.61 -13.22 8.19
C PRO A 9 -8.16 -11.77 7.98
N GLU A 10 -9.02 -10.81 8.35
CA GLU A 10 -8.73 -9.39 8.36
C GLU A 10 -7.47 -9.05 9.16
N LYS A 11 -7.34 -9.56 10.40
CA LYS A 11 -6.19 -9.26 11.27
C LYS A 11 -4.87 -9.78 10.71
N THR A 12 -4.90 -10.91 10.02
CA THR A 12 -3.70 -11.46 9.37
C THR A 12 -3.29 -10.58 8.20
N VAL A 13 -4.23 -10.15 7.37
CA VAL A 13 -3.94 -9.20 6.27
C VAL A 13 -3.49 -7.86 6.82
N ASP A 14 -4.15 -7.32 7.84
CA ASP A 14 -3.75 -6.10 8.53
C ASP A 14 -2.30 -6.18 9.04
N SER A 15 -1.95 -7.28 9.71
CA SER A 15 -0.58 -7.53 10.17
C SER A 15 0.44 -7.57 9.01
N ILE A 16 0.07 -8.14 7.87
CA ILE A 16 0.90 -8.13 6.66
C ILE A 16 1.12 -6.70 6.16
N LEU A 17 0.05 -5.88 6.10
CA LEU A 17 0.14 -4.49 5.66
C LEU A 17 0.98 -3.64 6.62
N SER A 18 0.88 -3.89 7.93
CA SER A 18 1.75 -3.28 8.94
C SER A 18 3.22 -3.56 8.66
N LEU A 19 3.56 -4.84 8.42
CA LEU A 19 4.93 -5.25 8.14
C LEU A 19 5.49 -4.60 6.87
N ILE A 20 4.68 -4.42 5.83
CA ILE A 20 5.10 -3.71 4.60
C ILE A 20 5.49 -2.26 4.92
N ILE A 21 4.73 -1.56 5.77
CA ILE A 21 5.04 -0.19 6.18
C ILE A 21 6.31 -0.16 7.05
N ASP A 22 6.46 -1.08 8.00
CA ASP A 22 7.63 -1.16 8.86
C ASP A 22 8.91 -1.42 8.06
N GLU A 23 8.90 -2.43 7.19
CA GLU A 23 10.06 -2.74 6.35
C GLU A 23 10.38 -1.62 5.35
N TRP A 24 9.37 -0.90 4.87
CA TRP A 24 9.63 0.28 4.06
C TRP A 24 10.29 1.38 4.90
N TYR A 25 9.73 1.71 6.06
CA TYR A 25 10.27 2.71 6.98
C TYR A 25 11.74 2.41 7.31
N GLU A 26 12.06 1.19 7.72
CA GLU A 26 13.42 0.76 8.03
C GLU A 26 14.38 0.96 6.85
N ARG A 27 13.95 0.57 5.65
CA ARG A 27 14.76 0.64 4.42
C ARG A 27 15.12 2.07 4.02
N VAL A 28 14.27 3.05 4.34
CA VAL A 28 14.48 4.45 3.93
C VAL A 28 14.90 5.37 5.06
N SER A 29 14.74 4.96 6.32
CA SER A 29 14.96 5.80 7.51
C SER A 29 16.33 6.48 7.55
N SER A 30 17.38 5.84 7.05
CA SER A 30 18.74 6.40 7.00
C SER A 30 18.88 7.65 6.11
N TYR A 31 17.92 7.92 5.22
CA TYR A 31 17.92 9.08 4.32
C TYR A 31 17.11 10.27 4.85
N TYR A 32 16.45 10.13 5.99
CA TYR A 32 15.52 11.12 6.55
C TYR A 32 15.80 11.35 8.04
N VAL A 33 15.33 12.48 8.56
CA VAL A 33 15.28 12.73 10.00
C VAL A 33 14.07 12.01 10.60
N THR A 34 14.30 11.14 11.58
CA THR A 34 13.22 10.40 12.28
C THR A 34 13.09 10.78 13.76
N GLN A 35 11.96 10.46 14.39
CA GLN A 35 11.79 10.67 15.83
C GLN A 35 12.81 9.91 16.68
N GLU A 36 13.23 8.70 16.28
CA GLU A 36 14.32 7.97 16.94
C GLU A 36 15.61 8.79 16.94
N GLN A 37 16.02 9.31 15.79
CA GLN A 37 17.25 10.10 15.67
C GLN A 37 17.19 11.41 16.47
N LEU A 38 16.03 12.07 16.50
CA LEU A 38 15.82 13.29 17.30
C LEU A 38 15.87 13.01 18.81
N ARG A 39 15.38 11.85 19.26
CA ARG A 39 15.50 11.42 20.65
C ARG A 39 16.95 11.09 21.02
N ASP A 40 17.66 10.40 20.13
CA ASP A 40 19.05 10.00 20.36
C ASP A 40 20.01 11.20 20.25
N ASN A 41 19.62 12.24 19.49
CA ASN A 41 20.39 13.47 19.31
C ASN A 41 19.50 14.72 19.50
N PRO A 42 19.12 15.09 20.73
CA PRO A 42 18.22 16.23 21.00
C PRO A 42 18.75 17.60 20.52
N GLN A 43 20.05 17.69 20.22
CA GLN A 43 20.70 18.90 19.67
C GLN A 43 20.50 19.04 18.15
N LEU A 44 19.91 18.05 17.50
CA LEU A 44 19.61 18.09 16.08
C LEU A 44 18.43 19.05 15.86
N ASN A 45 18.71 20.31 15.54
CA ASN A 45 17.71 21.34 15.21
C ASN A 45 17.09 21.09 13.82
N LYS A 46 16.47 19.94 13.62
CA LYS A 46 15.76 19.56 12.40
C LYS A 46 14.36 19.08 12.75
N GLU A 47 13.43 19.31 11.84
CA GLU A 47 12.09 18.74 11.93
C GLU A 47 12.12 17.27 11.50
N GLU A 48 11.14 16.50 11.99
CA GLU A 48 10.98 15.09 11.63
C GLU A 48 10.45 14.97 10.19
N GLU A 49 11.24 14.38 9.31
CA GLU A 49 10.97 14.26 7.87
C GLU A 49 10.27 12.93 7.49
N LEU A 50 10.35 11.91 8.35
CA LEU A 50 9.78 10.59 8.10
C LEU A 50 9.06 10.07 9.33
N LYS A 51 7.78 9.72 9.17
CA LYS A 51 6.94 9.18 10.25
C LYS A 51 6.23 7.91 9.80
N ARG A 52 6.01 6.96 10.71
CA ARG A 52 5.11 5.81 10.49
C ARG A 52 3.98 5.79 11.53
N PHE A 53 2.83 5.28 11.13
CA PHE A 53 1.62 5.21 11.95
C PHE A 53 0.96 3.85 11.78
N HIS A 54 0.49 3.26 12.89
CA HIS A 54 -0.33 2.06 12.91
C HIS A 54 -1.49 2.32 13.86
N ASP A 55 -2.68 2.55 13.31
CA ASP A 55 -3.89 2.82 14.09
C ASP A 55 -5.14 2.27 13.39
N GLU A 56 -6.31 2.58 13.92
CA GLU A 56 -7.61 2.14 13.39
C GLU A 56 -7.89 2.62 11.95
N LYS A 57 -7.17 3.64 11.47
CA LYS A 57 -7.26 4.14 10.09
C LYS A 57 -6.30 3.41 9.15
N GLY A 58 -5.56 2.41 9.63
CA GLY A 58 -4.61 1.60 8.88
C GLY A 58 -3.15 1.95 9.18
N HIS A 59 -2.27 1.51 8.28
CA HIS A 59 -0.82 1.67 8.38
C HIS A 59 -0.33 2.71 7.39
N ARG A 60 0.46 3.67 7.85
CA ARG A 60 0.85 4.81 7.02
C ARG A 60 2.31 5.17 7.21
N ILE A 61 2.89 5.72 6.16
CA ILE A 61 4.22 6.33 6.17
C ILE A 61 4.14 7.73 5.56
N LYS A 62 4.54 8.75 6.32
CA LYS A 62 4.55 10.15 5.89
C LYS A 62 5.98 10.56 5.54
N PHE A 63 6.14 11.17 4.37
CA PHE A 63 7.34 11.83 3.92
C PHE A 63 7.09 13.34 3.92
N ASP A 64 7.99 14.08 4.55
CA ASP A 64 7.95 15.53 4.68
C ASP A 64 9.37 16.07 4.56
N LYS A 65 9.86 16.17 3.31
CA LYS A 65 11.24 16.58 3.02
C LYS A 65 11.28 17.47 1.78
N ASP A 66 11.86 18.66 1.94
CA ASP A 66 11.96 19.67 0.87
C ASP A 66 10.57 19.95 0.25
N SER A 67 10.39 19.66 -1.05
CA SER A 67 9.14 19.82 -1.79
C SER A 67 8.31 18.52 -1.87
N LEU A 68 8.65 17.51 -1.07
CA LEU A 68 8.01 16.19 -1.05
C LEU A 68 7.20 16.06 0.24
N ASP A 69 5.90 16.40 0.17
CA ASP A 69 4.93 16.20 1.25
C ASP A 69 3.82 15.26 0.76
N PHE A 70 3.89 13.99 1.21
CA PHE A 70 2.83 13.03 0.97
C PHE A 70 2.80 11.97 2.07
N THR A 71 1.63 11.34 2.23
CA THR A 71 1.47 10.19 3.13
C THR A 71 0.96 9.01 2.35
N TYR A 72 1.68 7.91 2.37
CA TYR A 72 1.24 6.64 1.82
C TYR A 72 0.50 5.84 2.89
N GLY A 73 -0.59 5.17 2.50
CA GLY A 73 -1.41 4.37 3.40
C GLY A 73 -1.74 3.00 2.85
N LEU A 74 -1.82 2.03 3.76
CA LEU A 74 -2.29 0.68 3.55
C LEU A 74 -3.35 0.36 4.59
N ARG A 75 -4.47 -0.21 4.16
CA ARG A 75 -5.54 -0.63 5.08
C ARG A 75 -6.19 -1.91 4.59
N SER A 76 -6.54 -2.77 5.53
CA SER A 76 -7.47 -3.87 5.28
C SER A 76 -8.88 -3.46 5.71
N ILE A 77 -9.88 -3.81 4.92
CA ILE A 77 -11.29 -3.53 5.20
C ILE A 77 -12.05 -4.83 5.06
N TRP A 78 -12.74 -5.25 6.13
CA TRP A 78 -13.72 -6.32 6.05
C TRP A 78 -15.05 -5.79 5.50
N ALA A 79 -15.42 -6.19 4.28
CA ALA A 79 -16.66 -5.78 3.63
C ALA A 79 -17.54 -7.03 3.41
N GLY A 80 -18.52 -7.22 4.29
CA GLY A 80 -19.40 -8.39 4.26
C GLY A 80 -18.64 -9.70 4.51
N ASN A 81 -18.34 -10.44 3.43
CA ASN A 81 -17.67 -11.75 3.48
C ASN A 81 -16.28 -11.75 2.81
N HIS A 82 -15.75 -10.58 2.45
CA HIS A 82 -14.48 -10.49 1.74
C HIS A 82 -13.55 -9.43 2.36
N ILE A 83 -12.27 -9.53 2.01
CA ILE A 83 -11.23 -8.60 2.42
C ILE A 83 -10.95 -7.67 1.25
N ILE A 84 -10.95 -6.36 1.52
CA ILE A 84 -10.44 -5.35 0.61
C ILE A 84 -9.09 -4.87 1.14
N ILE A 85 -8.08 -4.86 0.28
CA ILE A 85 -6.81 -4.19 0.53
C ILE A 85 -6.88 -2.84 -0.16
N GLU A 86 -6.83 -1.77 0.61
CA GLU A 86 -6.76 -0.40 0.10
C GLU A 86 -5.31 0.10 0.14
N VAL A 87 -4.88 0.63 -0.99
CA VAL A 87 -3.64 1.40 -1.13
C VAL A 87 -4.00 2.85 -1.37
N SER A 88 -3.40 3.78 -0.62
CA SER A 88 -3.71 5.20 -0.74
C SER A 88 -2.50 6.12 -0.66
N VAL A 89 -2.63 7.31 -1.25
CA VAL A 89 -1.70 8.42 -1.06
C VAL A 89 -2.48 9.71 -0.82
N ASN A 90 -2.19 10.35 0.32
CA ASN A 90 -2.52 11.75 0.56
C ASN A 90 -1.44 12.60 -0.07
N ASN A 91 -1.75 13.23 -1.21
CA ASN A 91 -0.81 13.98 -2.02
C ASN A 91 -0.96 15.49 -1.81
N LYS A 92 0.14 16.19 -1.49
CA LYS A 92 0.19 17.66 -1.50
C LYS A 92 1.14 18.22 -2.55
N VAL A 93 1.64 17.36 -3.45
CA VAL A 93 2.49 17.81 -4.55
C VAL A 93 1.67 18.66 -5.52
N ALA A 94 2.10 19.91 -5.72
CA ALA A 94 1.50 20.82 -6.67
C ALA A 94 1.63 20.30 -8.11
N LYS A 95 0.56 20.47 -8.91
CA LYS A 95 0.51 20.09 -10.34
C LYS A 95 0.78 18.61 -10.63
N PHE A 96 0.45 17.71 -9.70
CA PHE A 96 0.55 16.28 -9.93
C PHE A 96 -0.43 15.83 -11.04
N ASP A 97 0.05 15.04 -12.01
CA ASP A 97 -0.75 14.57 -13.14
C ASP A 97 -1.50 13.27 -12.79
N TYR A 98 -2.71 13.42 -12.26
CA TYR A 98 -3.56 12.30 -11.89
C TYR A 98 -4.00 11.43 -13.08
N ALA A 99 -4.08 12.01 -14.29
CA ALA A 99 -4.47 11.27 -15.49
C ALA A 99 -3.32 10.37 -15.96
N ASP A 100 -2.09 10.89 -16.04
CA ASP A 100 -0.89 10.09 -16.34
C ASP A 100 -0.68 9.00 -15.28
N PHE A 101 -0.95 9.30 -14.01
CA PHE A 101 -0.89 8.32 -12.93
C PHE A 101 -1.90 7.16 -13.15
N GLN A 102 -3.17 7.49 -13.43
CA GLN A 102 -4.20 6.47 -13.67
C GLN A 102 -3.91 5.62 -14.91
N GLU A 103 -3.55 6.24 -16.04
CA GLU A 103 -3.26 5.52 -17.29
C GLU A 103 -2.06 4.57 -17.16
N ARG A 104 -1.02 4.96 -16.41
CA ARG A 104 0.12 4.07 -16.13
C ARG A 104 -0.24 2.90 -15.22
N LEU A 105 -1.10 3.11 -14.22
CA LEU A 105 -1.62 2.01 -13.41
C LEU A 105 -2.48 1.06 -14.26
N LEU A 106 -3.36 1.62 -15.11
CA LEU A 106 -4.17 0.84 -16.05
C LEU A 106 -3.29 -0.07 -16.91
N ALA A 107 -2.31 0.50 -17.59
CA ALA A 107 -1.37 -0.26 -18.42
C ALA A 107 -0.63 -1.34 -17.62
N TYR A 108 -0.13 -1.02 -16.41
CA TYR A 108 0.57 -1.97 -15.56
C TYR A 108 -0.31 -3.19 -15.21
N TYR A 109 -1.55 -2.97 -14.80
CA TYR A 109 -2.44 -4.04 -14.33
C TYR A 109 -3.07 -4.82 -15.49
N GLU A 110 -3.27 -4.21 -16.66
CA GLU A 110 -3.69 -4.92 -17.87
C GLU A 110 -2.66 -5.96 -18.35
N GLU A 111 -1.37 -5.68 -18.15
CA GLU A 111 -0.28 -6.60 -18.47
C GLU A 111 0.01 -7.57 -17.33
N THR A 112 0.37 -7.04 -16.15
CA THR A 112 0.82 -7.84 -15.01
C THR A 112 -0.30 -8.70 -14.44
N GLY A 113 -1.54 -8.23 -14.49
CA GLY A 113 -2.69 -8.97 -13.97
C GLY A 113 -2.92 -10.31 -14.66
N LYS A 114 -2.44 -10.49 -15.90
CA LYS A 114 -2.52 -11.75 -16.66
C LYS A 114 -1.41 -12.74 -16.30
N GLN A 115 -0.37 -12.29 -15.61
CA GLN A 115 0.77 -13.12 -15.24
C GLN A 115 0.44 -13.94 -14.00
N ASN A 116 0.94 -15.17 -13.96
CA ASN A 116 0.82 -16.04 -12.80
C ASN A 116 1.61 -15.50 -11.61
N VAL A 117 1.07 -15.69 -10.41
CA VAL A 117 1.75 -15.23 -9.20
C VAL A 117 2.99 -16.10 -8.92
N PRO A 118 4.12 -15.51 -8.47
CA PRO A 118 5.33 -16.28 -8.20
C PRO A 118 5.28 -17.03 -6.86
N SER A 119 4.43 -16.60 -5.93
CA SER A 119 4.28 -17.18 -4.58
C SER A 119 2.97 -16.68 -3.94
N PRO A 120 2.40 -17.40 -2.96
CA PRO A 120 2.77 -18.76 -2.46
C PRO A 120 2.63 -19.87 -3.52
N TYR A 121 3.22 -21.05 -3.28
CA TYR A 121 3.32 -22.14 -4.27
C TYR A 121 1.93 -22.60 -4.76
N GLU A 122 0.99 -22.67 -3.83
CA GLU A 122 -0.41 -23.05 -3.97
C GLU A 122 -1.22 -22.10 -4.86
N LEU A 123 -0.68 -20.91 -5.14
CA LEU A 123 -1.29 -19.90 -6.00
C LEU A 123 -0.59 -19.78 -7.36
N ARG A 124 0.57 -20.42 -7.59
CA ARG A 124 1.40 -20.21 -8.79
C ARG A 124 0.76 -20.53 -10.14
N ASN A 125 -0.33 -21.30 -10.15
CA ASN A 125 -1.08 -21.60 -11.36
C ASN A 125 -2.20 -20.60 -11.66
N HIS A 126 -2.35 -19.58 -10.82
CA HIS A 126 -3.38 -18.55 -10.95
C HIS A 126 -2.74 -17.20 -11.28
N PRO A 127 -3.36 -16.43 -12.19
CA PRO A 127 -2.92 -15.08 -12.49
C PRO A 127 -3.25 -14.12 -11.33
N PHE A 128 -2.47 -13.04 -11.21
CA PHE A 128 -2.69 -12.04 -10.16
C PHE A 128 -4.14 -11.55 -10.10
N ARG A 129 -4.75 -11.27 -11.25
CA ARG A 129 -6.12 -10.72 -11.34
C ARG A 129 -7.20 -11.66 -10.83
N ASP A 130 -6.93 -12.98 -10.75
CA ASP A 130 -7.91 -13.94 -10.24
C ASP A 130 -7.91 -13.94 -8.70
N ILE A 131 -6.78 -13.58 -8.09
CA ILE A 131 -6.57 -13.56 -6.63
C ILE A 131 -6.86 -12.17 -6.05
N LEU A 132 -6.35 -11.12 -6.70
CA LEU A 132 -6.45 -9.72 -6.31
C LEU A 132 -7.24 -8.98 -7.40
N GLN A 133 -8.55 -8.94 -7.19
CA GLN A 133 -9.54 -8.45 -8.14
C GLN A 133 -9.81 -6.96 -7.96
N PHE A 134 -10.24 -6.30 -9.03
CA PHE A 134 -10.80 -4.95 -8.95
C PHE A 134 -12.33 -5.06 -9.02
N GLU A 135 -13.03 -4.43 -8.09
CA GLU A 135 -14.49 -4.44 -8.06
C GLU A 135 -15.03 -3.00 -8.24
N PRO A 136 -15.92 -2.75 -9.23
CA PRO A 136 -16.37 -3.67 -10.28
C PRO A 136 -15.36 -3.85 -11.43
N ASN A 137 -14.41 -2.92 -11.59
CA ASN A 137 -13.32 -3.00 -12.55
C ASN A 137 -12.18 -2.05 -12.16
N LEU A 138 -11.03 -2.16 -12.83
CA LEU A 138 -9.84 -1.37 -12.52
C LEU A 138 -10.03 0.14 -12.67
N ARG A 139 -10.81 0.61 -13.65
CA ARG A 139 -11.04 2.05 -13.86
C ARG A 139 -11.82 2.66 -12.71
N GLU A 140 -12.78 1.92 -12.16
CA GLU A 140 -13.62 2.35 -11.05
C GLU A 140 -12.98 2.11 -9.68
N ALA A 141 -12.12 1.09 -9.55
CA ALA A 141 -11.39 0.81 -8.32
C ALA A 141 -10.34 1.89 -7.97
N PHE A 142 -9.88 2.64 -8.98
CA PHE A 142 -9.04 3.82 -8.76
C PHE A 142 -9.89 5.07 -8.55
N THR A 143 -9.70 5.76 -7.43
CA THR A 143 -10.43 6.99 -7.12
C THR A 143 -9.48 8.12 -6.74
N VAL A 144 -9.87 9.35 -7.10
CA VAL A 144 -9.19 10.58 -6.70
C VAL A 144 -10.22 11.51 -6.04
N GLU A 145 -10.01 11.79 -4.77
CA GLU A 145 -10.76 12.77 -4.00
C GLU A 145 -9.96 14.08 -3.97
N LYS A 146 -10.38 15.06 -4.77
CA LYS A 146 -9.79 16.40 -4.75
C LYS A 146 -10.33 17.21 -3.59
N ARG A 147 -9.45 17.85 -2.83
CA ARG A 147 -9.87 18.61 -1.64
C ARG A 147 -9.27 20.01 -1.64
N GLU A 148 -10.11 21.00 -1.42
CA GLU A 148 -9.68 22.39 -1.25
C GLU A 148 -8.85 22.52 0.03
N ASP A 149 -7.69 23.19 -0.07
CA ASP A 149 -6.74 23.46 1.01
C ASP A 149 -6.24 22.24 1.81
N LYS A 150 -6.42 21.02 1.28
CA LYS A 150 -5.98 19.76 1.90
C LYS A 150 -5.27 18.91 0.86
N ALA A 151 -4.57 17.87 1.34
CA ALA A 151 -3.99 16.87 0.45
C ALA A 151 -5.09 16.20 -0.38
N ASP A 152 -4.92 16.07 -1.69
CA ASP A 152 -5.77 15.20 -2.49
C ASP A 152 -5.56 13.75 -2.05
N ILE A 153 -6.59 12.90 -2.18
CA ILE A 153 -6.44 11.48 -1.83
C ILE A 153 -6.63 10.62 -3.07
N MET A 154 -5.60 9.87 -3.41
CA MET A 154 -5.66 8.78 -4.40
C MET A 154 -5.85 7.46 -3.67
N ARG A 155 -6.77 6.61 -4.13
CA ARG A 155 -7.01 5.27 -3.58
C ARG A 155 -7.12 4.24 -4.69
N LEU A 156 -6.62 3.04 -4.42
CA LEU A 156 -6.83 1.86 -5.25
C LEU A 156 -7.15 0.67 -4.34
N SER A 157 -8.29 0.04 -4.61
CA SER A 157 -8.82 -1.06 -3.82
C SER A 157 -8.71 -2.40 -4.55
N PHE A 158 -8.25 -3.41 -3.83
CA PHE A 158 -8.12 -4.78 -4.31
C PHE A 158 -9.00 -5.70 -3.48
N HIS A 159 -9.97 -6.33 -4.12
CA HIS A 159 -10.77 -7.39 -3.55
C HIS A 159 -9.96 -8.68 -3.52
N VAL A 160 -9.79 -9.26 -2.33
CA VAL A 160 -9.20 -10.60 -2.20
C VAL A 160 -10.29 -11.62 -2.51
N ASN A 161 -10.11 -12.38 -3.58
CA ASN A 161 -11.06 -13.41 -3.96
C ASN A 161 -11.18 -14.48 -2.85
N GLY A 162 -12.42 -14.70 -2.39
CA GLY A 162 -12.76 -15.61 -1.31
C GLY A 162 -12.22 -17.03 -1.47
N GLU A 163 -12.11 -17.52 -2.71
CA GLU A 163 -11.53 -18.86 -3.00
C GLU A 163 -10.07 -18.99 -2.53
N PHE A 164 -9.33 -17.88 -2.51
CA PHE A 164 -7.90 -17.88 -2.23
C PHE A 164 -7.54 -17.33 -0.85
N VAL A 165 -8.52 -16.83 -0.06
CA VAL A 165 -8.27 -16.25 1.26
C VAL A 165 -7.51 -17.22 2.16
N ASP A 166 -7.96 -18.46 2.30
CA ASP A 166 -7.29 -19.44 3.18
C ASP A 166 -5.83 -19.70 2.78
N ARG A 167 -5.53 -19.71 1.47
CA ARG A 167 -4.16 -19.88 0.95
C ARG A 167 -3.30 -18.66 1.24
N ILE A 168 -3.88 -17.46 1.18
CA ILE A 168 -3.18 -16.22 1.55
C ILE A 168 -2.86 -16.22 3.05
N LEU A 169 -3.82 -16.65 3.89
CA LEU A 169 -3.65 -16.68 5.34
C LEU A 169 -2.64 -17.75 5.80
N ALA A 170 -2.59 -18.89 5.11
CA ALA A 170 -1.69 -19.98 5.45
C ALA A 170 -0.21 -19.63 5.27
N HIS A 171 0.13 -18.66 4.41
CA HIS A 171 1.52 -18.29 4.09
C HIS A 171 1.79 -16.77 4.23
N PRO A 172 1.73 -16.18 5.44
CA PRO A 172 1.78 -14.73 5.62
C PRO A 172 2.98 -14.03 4.98
N GLN A 173 4.17 -14.66 5.01
CA GLN A 173 5.38 -14.09 4.40
C GLN A 173 5.34 -14.08 2.87
N ALA A 174 4.86 -15.17 2.25
CA ALA A 174 4.69 -15.24 0.81
C ALA A 174 3.56 -14.30 0.35
N SER A 175 2.50 -14.20 1.12
CA SER A 175 1.36 -13.30 0.90
C SER A 175 1.75 -11.83 1.05
N LYS A 176 2.64 -11.49 2.00
CA LYS A 176 3.23 -10.16 2.09
C LYS A 176 3.91 -9.79 0.77
N LYS A 177 4.75 -10.68 0.24
CA LYS A 177 5.43 -10.45 -1.04
C LYS A 177 4.44 -10.29 -2.20
N LEU A 178 3.41 -11.14 -2.25
CA LEU A 178 2.34 -11.04 -3.25
C LEU A 178 1.66 -9.66 -3.22
N ILE A 179 1.23 -9.22 -2.03
CA ILE A 179 0.56 -7.93 -1.83
C ILE A 179 1.52 -6.77 -2.12
N GLU A 180 2.77 -6.84 -1.67
CA GLU A 180 3.77 -5.80 -1.93
C GLU A 180 4.08 -5.69 -3.42
N ASP A 181 4.24 -6.80 -4.14
CA ASP A 181 4.61 -6.81 -5.55
C ASP A 181 3.46 -6.34 -6.46
N TYR A 182 2.21 -6.66 -6.13
CA TYR A 182 1.05 -6.35 -6.98
C TYR A 182 0.25 -5.12 -6.54
N CYS A 183 0.03 -4.93 -5.24
CA CYS A 183 -0.78 -3.80 -4.76
C CYS A 183 0.08 -2.56 -4.48
N VAL A 184 1.20 -2.73 -3.80
CA VAL A 184 1.95 -1.61 -3.19
C VAL A 184 3.01 -1.04 -4.12
N SER A 185 3.90 -1.90 -4.61
CA SER A 185 5.04 -1.51 -5.44
C SER A 185 4.65 -0.78 -6.71
N PRO A 186 3.60 -1.17 -7.47
CA PRO A 186 3.23 -0.49 -8.69
C PRO A 186 2.71 0.92 -8.41
N PHE A 187 1.83 1.05 -7.42
CA PHE A 187 1.31 2.34 -6.97
C PHE A 187 2.44 3.31 -6.61
N ARG A 188 3.42 2.85 -5.82
CA ARG A 188 4.61 3.64 -5.45
C ARG A 188 5.49 4.00 -6.65
N LYS A 189 5.80 3.02 -7.52
CA LYS A 189 6.69 3.22 -8.67
C LYS A 189 6.09 4.22 -9.66
N VAL A 190 4.80 4.08 -9.97
CA VAL A 190 4.09 4.99 -10.87
C VAL A 190 4.00 6.38 -10.24
N TYR A 191 3.73 6.49 -8.94
CA TYR A 191 3.65 7.78 -8.25
C TYR A 191 4.97 8.53 -8.35
N ALA A 192 6.08 7.85 -8.04
CA ALA A 192 7.42 8.42 -8.15
C ALA A 192 7.77 8.81 -9.59
N ALA A 193 7.33 8.03 -10.59
CA ALA A 193 7.57 8.35 -12.00
C ALA A 193 6.84 9.62 -12.44
N VAL A 194 5.56 9.75 -12.08
CA VAL A 194 4.76 10.96 -12.39
C VAL A 194 5.33 12.18 -11.67
N TYR A 195 5.64 12.04 -10.38
CA TYR A 195 6.25 13.10 -9.57
C TYR A 195 7.54 13.66 -10.19
N ARG A 196 8.44 12.78 -10.64
CA ARG A 196 9.73 13.19 -11.24
C ARG A 196 9.56 13.89 -12.59
N ARG A 197 8.49 13.60 -13.32
CA ARG A 197 8.19 14.23 -14.61
C ARG A 197 7.59 15.63 -14.45
N SER A 198 6.89 15.87 -13.35
CA SER A 198 6.31 17.18 -13.01
C SER A 198 7.30 18.18 -12.40
N LYS A 199 8.53 17.75 -12.12
CA LYS A 199 9.66 18.63 -11.73
C LYS A 199 10.36 19.17 -12.96
#